data_AF-A0A496RUH6-F1
#
_entry.id   AF-A0A496RUH6-F1
#
_cell.length_a   1.000
_cell.length_b   1.000
_cell.length_c   1.000
_cell.angle_alpha   90.00
_cell.angle_beta   90.00
_cell.angle_gamma   90.00
#
_symmetry.space_group_name_H-M   'P 1'
#
loop_
_entity.id
_entity.type
_entity.pdbx_description
1 polymer ?
#
loop_
_entity_poly.entity_id
_entity_poly.type
_entity_poly.pdbx_seq_one_letter_code
_entity_poly.pdbx_strand_id
1 'polypeptide(L)'
;MIKAFGLFNTLIMHTKEGVFVQEEILSLLIKRLLDFKKRYRQNIAIIGREGTGKTTLVHYLLNNLSCLVKDSKEEKGIIPLYLEFKRGFSFEHLSIQFIRKLLFSFLKTKKEFSSEEKDFSLDSLIQQSQPYLSLTISTILQIKTYLAEKKNDLAYSSLLKLPYLLTQETGTKMVIFLDEFHYLGYLKLSAPFSGLTKEIVIQKDVLYILISSAVNLSREILSQKLSLLLGSFEIVNVEPFDFCTARKFLRQRNKWITFSPLCRDFILVFTDGSPFYLSTISRKIRLLSQESRVSNISFSLLERCLYEELFSEEGEINRYFSRKIENIKNHHFENLACVLFSLAEGDKRISEIVKKTGKKRKEVSRQLFYLVKKDIVFKNSRFYLLQDPLLKFWLNSSYRLKQDDPSFNLEYAKQRFLNNLKDVFQGFTSESKKDVLERVRELLICWKNESLLIKGKRIKLPQFLQVNLRIVFFKGQNTGYERKVLLAQTKEGRYWVGEVRREKVSPSLIEEFTELCRQISAEYKITRRFIVALKDVEIDAKILAKERKIWILTLKDLNFLLEFYNKPKVVMF
;
A
#
# COMPACT_ATOMS: atom_id res chain seq x y z
N MET A 1 -22.26 17.46 4.68
CA MET A 1 -22.00 16.59 3.52
C MET A 1 -21.94 17.40 2.21
N ILE A 2 -22.95 18.23 1.91
CA ILE A 2 -23.02 19.05 0.68
C ILE A 2 -21.86 20.07 0.54
N LYS A 3 -21.47 20.76 1.62
CA LYS A 3 -20.30 21.68 1.60
C LYS A 3 -18.94 20.97 1.41
N ALA A 4 -18.78 19.76 1.94
CA ALA A 4 -17.56 18.96 1.73
C ALA A 4 -17.45 18.48 0.28
N PHE A 5 -18.58 18.15 -0.35
CA PHE A 5 -18.67 17.81 -1.78
C PHE A 5 -18.37 19.02 -2.68
N GLY A 6 -18.81 20.22 -2.29
CA GLY A 6 -18.50 21.47 -2.96
C GLY A 6 -16.99 21.78 -2.99
N LEU A 7 -16.34 21.77 -1.82
CA LEU A 7 -14.87 21.92 -1.70
C LEU A 7 -14.12 20.83 -2.47
N PHE A 8 -14.61 19.58 -2.43
CA PHE A 8 -14.02 18.46 -3.15
C PHE A 8 -14.03 18.66 -4.67
N ASN A 9 -15.15 19.11 -5.24
CA ASN A 9 -15.24 19.41 -6.68
C ASN A 9 -14.37 20.61 -7.08
N THR A 10 -14.23 21.63 -6.23
CA THR A 10 -13.33 22.77 -6.49
C THR A 10 -11.86 22.36 -6.41
N LEU A 11 -11.47 21.48 -5.48
CA LEU A 11 -10.09 20.97 -5.35
C LEU A 11 -9.69 19.99 -6.47
N ILE A 12 -10.63 19.20 -7.00
CA ILE A 12 -10.40 18.38 -8.20
C ILE A 12 -10.24 19.27 -9.43
N MET A 13 -11.01 20.36 -9.56
CA MET A 13 -10.83 21.30 -10.67
C MET A 13 -9.51 22.08 -10.62
N HIS A 14 -8.89 22.21 -9.45
CA HIS A 14 -7.59 22.87 -9.28
C HIS A 14 -6.36 21.95 -9.40
N THR A 15 -6.49 20.66 -9.77
CA THR A 15 -5.33 19.85 -10.14
C THR A 15 -4.79 20.23 -11.52
N LYS A 16 -4.30 21.47 -11.68
CA LYS A 16 -3.49 21.90 -12.83
C LYS A 16 -2.11 21.19 -12.85
N GLU A 17 -1.74 20.47 -11.79
CA GLU A 17 -0.41 19.87 -11.62
C GLU A 17 -0.39 18.31 -11.62
N GLY A 18 -1.25 17.61 -12.35
CA GLY A 18 -1.01 16.17 -12.67
C GLY A 18 -0.82 15.19 -11.48
N VAL A 19 -1.23 15.55 -10.27
CA VAL A 19 -1.17 14.71 -9.06
C VAL A 19 -2.44 13.87 -8.99
N PHE A 20 -2.29 12.55 -9.00
CA PHE A 20 -3.40 11.62 -8.80
C PHE A 20 -3.44 11.19 -7.34
N VAL A 21 -4.58 11.39 -6.68
CA VAL A 21 -4.74 11.11 -5.25
C VAL A 21 -5.88 10.12 -5.05
N GLN A 22 -5.75 9.22 -4.06
CA GLN A 22 -6.83 8.32 -3.67
C GLN A 22 -7.97 9.13 -3.02
N GLU A 23 -9.05 9.34 -3.78
CA GLU A 23 -10.19 10.19 -3.43
C GLU A 23 -10.81 9.84 -2.07
N GLU A 24 -11.02 8.55 -1.80
CA GLU A 24 -11.61 8.07 -0.55
C GLU A 24 -10.76 8.47 0.66
N ILE A 25 -9.45 8.24 0.59
CA ILE A 25 -8.51 8.58 1.67
C ILE A 25 -8.42 10.09 1.86
N LEU A 26 -8.32 10.84 0.76
CA LEU A 26 -8.29 12.30 0.81
C LEU A 26 -9.56 12.85 1.46
N SER A 27 -10.73 12.33 1.09
CA SER A 27 -12.02 12.75 1.65
C SER A 27 -12.10 12.49 3.17
N LEU A 28 -11.56 11.37 3.63
CA LEU A 28 -11.46 11.03 5.04
C LEU A 28 -10.55 12.02 5.78
N LEU A 29 -9.35 12.29 5.25
CA LEU A 29 -8.40 13.20 5.88
C LEU A 29 -8.95 14.63 5.95
N ILE A 30 -9.57 15.13 4.88
CA ILE A 30 -10.24 16.44 4.87
C ILE A 30 -11.35 16.46 5.92
N LYS A 31 -12.19 15.43 6.00
CA LYS A 31 -13.24 15.34 7.01
C LYS A 31 -12.67 15.43 8.43
N ARG A 32 -11.59 14.70 8.74
CA ARG A 32 -10.96 14.76 10.07
C ARG A 32 -10.33 16.11 10.39
N LEU A 33 -9.74 16.79 9.40
CA LEU A 33 -9.24 18.15 9.58
C LEU A 33 -10.36 19.14 9.89
N LEU A 34 -11.50 19.03 9.21
CA LEU A 34 -12.69 19.85 9.47
C LEU A 34 -13.33 19.54 10.84
N ASP A 35 -13.40 18.27 11.22
CA ASP A 35 -13.89 17.86 12.54
C ASP A 35 -12.97 18.37 13.66
N PHE A 36 -11.65 18.36 13.43
CA PHE A 36 -10.66 18.91 14.35
C PHE A 36 -10.84 20.43 14.54
N LYS A 37 -11.16 21.17 13.48
CA LYS A 37 -11.56 22.59 13.58
C LYS A 37 -12.75 22.76 14.54
N LYS A 38 -13.75 21.87 14.45
CA LYS A 38 -14.94 21.81 15.33
C LYS A 38 -14.68 21.24 16.75
N ARG A 39 -13.41 21.13 17.16
CA ARG A 39 -12.98 20.60 18.48
C ARG A 39 -13.20 19.10 18.66
N TYR A 40 -13.47 18.36 17.59
CA TYR A 40 -13.45 16.89 17.62
C TYR A 40 -12.11 16.38 17.10
N ARG A 41 -11.24 15.93 18.01
CA ARG A 41 -9.89 15.46 17.67
C ARG A 41 -9.86 13.95 17.53
N GLN A 42 -9.40 13.47 16.38
CA GLN A 42 -9.08 12.07 16.14
C GLN A 42 -7.74 12.01 15.40
N ASN A 43 -6.70 11.50 16.06
CA ASN A 43 -5.37 11.38 15.45
C ASN A 43 -5.41 10.29 14.37
N ILE A 44 -4.50 10.36 13.40
CA ILE A 44 -4.54 9.50 12.21
C ILE A 44 -3.18 8.83 12.01
N ALA A 45 -3.19 7.54 11.68
CA ALA A 45 -2.00 6.80 11.27
C ALA A 45 -2.18 6.28 9.85
N ILE A 46 -1.44 6.86 8.90
CA ILE A 46 -1.41 6.51 7.49
C ILE A 46 -0.30 5.47 7.29
N ILE A 47 -0.69 4.21 7.09
CA ILE A 47 0.24 3.09 6.97
C ILE A 47 0.10 2.46 5.60
N GLY A 48 1.20 2.21 4.91
CA GLY A 48 1.14 1.54 3.60
C GLY A 48 2.52 1.37 3.03
N ARG A 49 2.71 0.41 2.13
CA ARG A 49 4.05 0.08 1.59
C ARG A 49 4.71 1.30 0.92
N GLU A 50 6.03 1.28 0.79
CA GLU A 50 6.75 2.30 0.03
C GLU A 50 6.21 2.41 -1.41
N GLY A 51 6.16 3.62 -1.97
CA GLY A 51 5.67 3.85 -3.34
C GLY A 51 4.14 3.89 -3.51
N THR A 52 3.34 3.74 -2.45
CA THR A 52 1.86 3.83 -2.53
C THR A 52 1.29 5.27 -2.58
N GLY A 53 2.15 6.29 -2.61
CA GLY A 53 1.71 7.70 -2.75
C GLY A 53 1.34 8.43 -1.45
N LYS A 54 1.71 7.89 -0.27
CA LYS A 54 1.45 8.52 1.04
C LYS A 54 1.99 9.94 1.15
N THR A 55 3.28 10.14 0.84
CA THR A 55 3.92 11.45 0.93
C THR A 55 3.35 12.43 -0.10
N THR A 56 2.96 11.94 -1.29
CA THR A 56 2.23 12.74 -2.29
C THR A 56 0.88 13.23 -1.78
N LEU A 57 0.11 12.37 -1.11
CA LEU A 57 -1.15 12.71 -0.46
C LEU A 57 -0.96 13.77 0.64
N VAL A 58 0.11 13.65 1.44
CA VAL A 58 0.43 14.60 2.52
C VAL A 58 0.86 15.95 1.96
N HIS A 59 1.73 16.00 0.95
CA HIS A 59 2.10 17.24 0.28
C HIS A 59 0.90 17.93 -0.37
N TYR A 60 0.01 17.15 -1.01
CA TYR A 60 -1.23 17.68 -1.55
C TYR A 60 -2.07 18.34 -0.45
N LEU A 61 -2.23 17.68 0.70
CA LEU A 61 -2.94 18.27 1.83
C LEU A 61 -2.25 19.55 2.31
N LEU A 62 -0.95 19.51 2.61
CA LEU A 62 -0.18 20.65 3.10
C LEU A 62 -0.30 21.89 2.21
N ASN A 63 -0.23 21.70 0.89
CA ASN A 63 -0.34 22.80 -0.08
C ASN A 63 -1.75 23.39 -0.13
N ASN A 64 -2.77 22.61 0.20
CA ASN A 64 -4.17 23.03 0.16
C ASN A 64 -4.77 23.35 1.54
N LEU A 65 -4.06 23.12 2.65
CA LEU A 65 -4.56 23.31 4.02
C LEU A 65 -5.08 24.74 4.25
N SER A 66 -4.37 25.74 3.74
CA SER A 66 -4.76 27.15 3.88
C SER A 66 -6.07 27.47 3.17
N CYS A 67 -6.38 26.80 2.05
CA CYS A 67 -7.63 26.93 1.32
C CYS A 67 -8.75 26.09 1.93
N LEU A 68 -8.43 24.90 2.43
CA LEU A 68 -9.39 23.95 3.00
C LEU A 68 -10.01 24.41 4.33
N VAL A 69 -9.34 25.31 5.04
CA VAL A 69 -9.66 25.65 6.45
C VAL A 69 -10.18 27.08 6.61
N LYS A 70 -10.01 27.96 5.61
CA LYS A 70 -10.51 29.34 5.63
C LYS A 70 -11.99 29.36 5.19
N ASP A 71 -12.90 29.30 6.15
CA ASP A 71 -14.34 29.46 5.87
C ASP A 71 -14.78 30.95 5.92
N SER A 72 -13.95 31.85 6.45
CA SER A 72 -14.25 33.29 6.55
C SER A 72 -12.97 34.16 6.66
N LYS A 73 -13.09 35.47 6.39
CA LYS A 73 -11.98 36.44 6.43
C LYS A 73 -11.39 36.68 7.83
N GLU A 74 -12.06 36.22 8.90
CA GLU A 74 -11.73 36.55 10.30
C GLU A 74 -11.23 35.37 11.15
N GLU A 75 -11.20 34.14 10.62
CA GLU A 75 -10.80 32.96 11.40
C GLU A 75 -9.28 32.75 11.46
N LYS A 76 -8.78 32.48 12.68
CA LYS A 76 -7.40 32.00 12.90
C LYS A 76 -7.20 30.70 12.13
N GLY A 77 -6.13 30.64 11.33
CA GLY A 77 -5.80 29.49 10.48
C GLY A 77 -5.39 28.25 11.29
N ILE A 78 -4.90 27.21 10.59
CA ILE A 78 -4.22 26.07 11.21
C ILE A 78 -2.75 26.15 10.87
N ILE A 79 -1.87 25.88 11.84
CA ILE A 79 -0.42 25.86 11.63
C ILE A 79 0.01 24.43 11.29
N PRO A 80 0.53 24.16 10.08
CA PRO A 80 1.03 22.84 9.72
C PRO A 80 2.50 22.68 10.07
N LEU A 81 2.88 21.54 10.64
CA LEU A 81 4.28 21.14 10.82
C LEU A 81 4.52 19.79 10.15
N TYR A 82 5.45 19.75 9.19
CA TYR A 82 5.83 18.52 8.48
C TYR A 82 7.25 18.09 8.83
N LEU A 83 7.39 16.93 9.45
CA LEU A 83 8.66 16.35 9.87
C LEU A 83 8.86 15.03 9.16
N GLU A 84 10.00 14.89 8.48
CA GLU A 84 10.39 13.66 7.81
C GLU A 84 11.55 13.05 8.59
N PHE A 85 11.35 11.82 9.08
CA PHE A 85 12.39 11.07 9.76
C PHE A 85 13.15 10.22 8.74
N LYS A 86 14.48 10.29 8.76
CA LYS A 86 15.33 9.49 7.88
C LYS A 86 16.25 8.59 8.69
N ARG A 87 16.62 7.46 8.09
CA ARG A 87 17.62 6.56 8.66
C ARG A 87 18.96 7.30 8.78
N GLY A 88 19.62 7.14 9.93
CA GLY A 88 20.94 7.73 10.18
C GLY A 88 20.93 9.16 10.71
N PHE A 89 19.77 9.80 10.86
CA PHE A 89 19.69 11.13 11.48
C PHE A 89 20.06 11.06 12.97
N SER A 90 20.90 11.99 13.41
CA SER A 90 21.16 12.23 14.83
C SER A 90 19.97 12.94 15.46
N PHE A 91 19.81 12.76 16.78
CA PHE A 91 18.78 13.45 17.54
C PHE A 91 18.94 14.98 17.51
N GLU A 92 20.19 15.45 17.49
CA GLU A 92 20.51 16.88 17.38
C GLU A 92 20.05 17.46 16.04
N HIS A 93 20.36 16.79 14.93
CA HIS A 93 19.91 17.23 13.60
C HIS A 93 18.38 17.28 13.53
N LEU A 94 17.71 16.27 14.09
CA LEU A 94 16.25 16.23 14.16
C LEU A 94 15.69 17.40 14.97
N SER A 95 16.28 17.70 16.13
CA SER A 95 15.83 18.78 17.02
C SER A 95 15.94 20.15 16.35
N ILE A 96 17.07 20.41 15.69
CA ILE A 96 17.28 21.65 14.92
C ILE A 96 16.25 21.77 13.79
N GLN A 97 16.04 20.70 13.02
CA GLN A 97 15.05 20.68 11.94
C GLN A 97 13.62 20.89 12.46
N PHE A 98 13.29 20.30 13.60
CA PHE A 98 11.99 20.45 14.25
C PHE A 98 11.73 21.92 14.58
N ILE A 99 12.66 22.55 15.31
CA ILE A 99 12.53 23.94 15.76
C ILE A 99 12.45 24.87 14.54
N ARG A 100 13.35 24.68 13.57
CA ARG A 100 13.39 25.50 12.36
C ARG A 100 12.06 25.45 11.61
N LYS A 101 11.51 24.25 11.39
CA LYS A 101 10.23 24.09 10.69
C LYS A 101 9.04 24.62 11.50
N LEU A 102 9.08 24.48 12.83
CA LEU A 102 8.05 25.02 13.72
C LEU A 102 7.94 26.54 13.60
N LEU A 103 9.06 27.24 13.76
CA LEU A 103 9.12 28.71 13.69
C LEU A 103 8.79 29.20 12.28
N PHE A 104 9.37 28.58 11.24
CA PHE A 104 9.06 28.92 9.85
C PHE A 104 7.56 28.77 9.53
N SER A 105 6.94 27.65 9.94
CA SER A 105 5.52 27.42 9.73
C SER A 105 4.66 28.47 10.44
N PHE A 106 5.03 28.88 11.65
CA PHE A 106 4.35 29.94 12.37
C PHE A 106 4.46 31.29 11.66
N LEU A 107 5.67 31.74 11.33
CA LEU A 107 5.90 33.03 10.66
C LEU A 107 5.17 33.12 9.32
N LYS A 108 5.16 32.02 8.54
CA LYS A 108 4.39 31.92 7.29
C LYS A 108 2.89 32.20 7.48
N THR A 109 2.31 31.91 8.64
CA THR A 109 0.89 32.21 8.91
C THR A 109 0.61 33.69 9.18
N LYS A 110 1.63 34.49 9.52
CA LYS A 110 1.49 35.89 9.93
C LYS A 110 1.43 36.89 8.77
N LYS A 111 1.45 36.45 7.50
CA LYS A 111 1.35 37.27 6.25
C LYS A 111 2.40 38.37 6.06
N GLU A 112 3.09 38.81 7.10
CA GLU A 112 4.22 39.75 7.04
C GLU A 112 5.52 39.05 6.60
N PHE A 113 5.57 37.72 6.71
CA PHE A 113 6.70 36.92 6.27
C PHE A 113 6.61 36.63 4.77
N SER A 114 7.15 37.53 3.97
CA SER A 114 7.31 37.36 2.52
C SER A 114 8.34 36.25 2.25
N SER A 115 8.02 35.30 1.37
CA SER A 115 8.94 34.24 0.93
C SER A 115 10.21 34.73 0.19
N GLU A 116 10.42 36.04 0.14
CA GLU A 116 11.56 36.73 -0.45
C GLU A 116 12.67 37.05 0.58
N GLU A 117 12.41 36.87 1.88
CA GLU A 117 13.46 36.94 2.91
C GLU A 117 14.44 35.78 2.73
N LYS A 118 15.73 36.09 2.51
CA LYS A 118 16.76 35.11 2.10
C LYS A 118 17.41 34.36 3.26
N ASP A 119 17.20 34.78 4.52
CA ASP A 119 17.83 34.14 5.67
C ASP A 119 16.86 33.27 6.49
N PHE A 120 16.88 31.97 6.21
CA PHE A 120 16.15 30.93 6.96
C PHE A 120 17.04 30.24 8.01
N SER A 121 18.09 30.92 8.49
CA SER A 121 18.88 30.44 9.62
C SER A 121 18.02 30.31 10.89
N LEU A 122 18.40 29.37 11.76
CA LEU A 122 17.65 29.15 13.00
C LEU A 122 17.66 30.39 13.89
N ASP A 123 18.78 31.13 13.93
CA ASP A 123 18.93 32.30 14.78
C ASP A 123 18.09 33.49 14.28
N SER A 124 18.02 33.69 12.96
CA SER A 124 17.08 34.65 12.35
C SER A 124 15.63 34.33 12.72
N LEU A 125 15.20 33.07 12.54
CA LEU A 125 13.84 32.65 12.86
C LEU A 125 13.50 32.82 14.35
N ILE A 126 14.47 32.60 15.24
CA ILE A 126 14.32 32.84 16.68
C ILE A 126 14.09 34.34 16.93
N GLN A 127 14.92 35.21 16.36
CA GLN A 127 14.83 36.66 16.55
C GLN A 127 13.50 37.23 16.04
N GLN A 128 13.05 36.81 14.87
CA GLN A 128 11.78 37.25 14.28
C GLN A 128 10.55 36.73 15.02
N SER A 129 10.65 35.55 15.63
CA SER A 129 9.55 34.94 16.39
C SER A 129 9.45 35.43 17.83
N GLN A 130 10.55 35.95 18.40
CA GLN A 130 10.65 36.42 19.79
C GLN A 130 9.53 37.37 20.23
N PRO A 131 9.09 38.37 19.44
CA PRO A 131 8.03 39.30 19.86
C PRO A 131 6.68 38.62 20.07
N TYR A 132 6.47 37.45 19.45
CA TYR A 132 5.19 36.74 19.44
C TYR A 132 5.17 35.48 20.31
N LEU A 133 6.34 34.88 20.59
CA LEU A 133 6.48 33.53 21.12
C LEU A 133 7.51 33.46 22.27
N SER A 134 7.39 34.30 23.30
CA SER A 134 8.41 34.45 24.35
C SER A 134 8.67 33.16 25.16
N LEU A 135 7.63 32.38 25.47
CA LEU A 135 7.72 31.10 26.18
C LEU A 135 8.26 29.99 25.27
N THR A 136 7.80 29.95 24.01
CA THR A 136 8.30 28.96 23.05
C THR A 136 9.79 29.19 22.77
N ILE A 137 10.23 30.45 22.60
CA ILE A 137 11.64 30.74 22.36
C ILE A 137 12.52 30.48 23.58
N SER A 138 12.09 30.86 24.79
CA SER A 138 12.88 30.54 26.00
C SER A 138 13.09 29.02 26.15
N THR A 139 12.07 28.22 25.85
CA THR A 139 12.17 26.76 25.82
C THR A 139 13.10 26.27 24.70
N ILE A 140 13.10 26.91 23.53
CA ILE A 140 14.04 26.60 22.42
C ILE A 140 15.49 26.85 22.83
N LEU A 141 15.77 27.96 23.51
CA LEU A 141 17.11 28.26 24.02
C LEU A 141 17.55 27.22 25.05
N GLN A 142 16.65 26.80 25.95
CA GLN A 142 16.91 25.72 26.89
C GLN A 142 17.20 24.37 26.18
N ILE A 143 16.48 24.06 25.10
CA ILE A 143 16.75 22.86 24.28
C ILE A 143 18.16 22.94 23.67
N LYS A 144 18.57 24.09 23.14
CA LYS A 144 19.94 24.28 22.62
C LYS A 144 20.99 23.99 23.70
N THR A 145 20.79 24.47 24.92
CA THR A 145 21.68 24.17 26.07
C THR A 145 21.73 22.68 26.37
N TYR A 146 20.57 22.00 26.42
CA TYR A 146 20.54 20.55 26.66
C TYR A 146 21.22 19.73 25.56
N LEU A 147 21.12 20.17 24.30
CA LEU A 147 21.83 19.52 23.18
C LEU A 147 23.35 19.70 23.31
N ALA A 148 23.82 20.90 23.66
CA ALA A 148 25.24 21.17 23.90
C ALA A 148 25.80 20.31 25.06
N GLU A 149 25.01 20.11 26.11
CA GLU A 149 25.33 19.26 27.26
C GLU A 149 25.12 17.75 27.01
N LYS A 150 24.70 17.35 25.80
CA LYS A 150 24.36 15.97 25.42
C LYS A 150 23.24 15.34 26.27
N LYS A 151 22.39 16.14 26.92
CA LYS A 151 21.23 15.71 27.71
C LYS A 151 20.02 15.46 26.79
N ASN A 152 20.15 14.46 25.91
CA ASN A 152 19.19 14.20 24.83
C ASN A 152 17.76 13.90 25.29
N ASP A 153 17.57 13.16 26.38
CA ASP A 153 16.22 12.85 26.89
C ASP A 153 15.50 14.10 27.43
N LEU A 154 16.23 15.00 28.11
CA LEU A 154 15.68 16.28 28.57
C LEU A 154 15.33 17.18 27.39
N ALA A 155 16.27 17.33 26.44
CA ALA A 155 16.04 18.05 25.20
C ALA A 155 14.81 17.51 24.45
N TYR A 156 14.65 16.18 24.36
CA TYR A 156 13.50 15.56 23.72
C TYR A 156 12.18 15.88 24.44
N SER A 157 12.17 15.81 25.76
CA SER A 157 10.98 16.14 26.55
C SER A 157 10.56 17.60 26.37
N SER A 158 11.51 18.53 26.30
CA SER A 158 11.23 19.94 26.03
C SER A 158 10.82 20.19 24.58
N LEU A 159 11.43 19.48 23.63
CA LEU A 159 11.12 19.58 22.20
C LEU A 159 9.66 19.21 21.92
N LEU A 160 9.16 18.12 22.54
CA LEU A 160 7.79 17.68 22.34
C LEU A 160 6.75 18.63 22.94
N LYS A 161 7.13 19.50 23.89
CA LYS A 161 6.24 20.52 24.48
C LYS A 161 6.07 21.76 23.61
N LEU A 162 6.98 22.02 22.67
CA LEU A 162 6.94 23.23 21.85
C LEU A 162 5.61 23.43 21.09
N PRO A 163 4.99 22.40 20.47
CA PRO A 163 3.67 22.55 19.86
C PRO A 163 2.62 23.07 20.83
N TYR A 164 2.59 22.54 22.06
CA TYR A 164 1.65 22.99 23.08
C TYR A 164 1.85 24.46 23.40
N LEU A 165 3.07 24.88 23.72
CA LEU A 165 3.41 26.27 24.06
C LEU A 165 3.00 27.21 22.93
N LEU A 166 3.31 26.84 21.68
CA LEU A 166 2.95 27.64 20.52
C LEU A 166 1.43 27.76 20.38
N THR A 167 0.67 26.68 20.57
CA THR A 167 -0.81 26.77 20.51
C THR A 167 -1.39 27.61 21.64
N GLN A 168 -0.78 27.62 22.83
CA GLN A 168 -1.19 28.47 23.96
C GLN A 168 -0.92 29.95 23.68
N GLU A 169 0.28 30.30 23.21
CA GLU A 169 0.66 31.70 22.93
C GLU A 169 -0.13 32.28 21.74
N THR A 170 -0.38 31.48 20.71
CA THR A 170 -1.04 31.95 19.49
C THR A 170 -2.57 31.80 19.52
N GLY A 171 -3.09 30.94 20.40
CA GLY A 171 -4.48 30.47 20.39
C GLY A 171 -4.87 29.82 19.06
N THR A 172 -3.89 29.31 18.31
CA THR A 172 -4.09 28.76 16.96
C THR A 172 -3.85 27.25 16.98
N LYS A 173 -4.76 26.49 16.37
CA LYS A 173 -4.65 25.02 16.31
C LYS A 173 -3.52 24.59 15.40
N MET A 174 -2.95 23.43 15.71
CA MET A 174 -1.80 22.89 14.98
C MET A 174 -2.08 21.49 14.42
N VAL A 175 -1.50 21.19 13.26
CA VAL A 175 -1.49 19.84 12.67
C VAL A 175 -0.05 19.43 12.46
N ILE A 176 0.35 18.29 13.03
CA ILE A 176 1.70 17.74 12.93
C ILE A 176 1.69 16.48 12.08
N PHE A 177 2.48 16.47 11.03
CA PHE A 177 2.76 15.31 10.19
C PHE A 177 4.13 14.74 10.56
N LEU A 178 4.15 13.49 11.00
CA LEU A 178 5.37 12.73 11.31
C LEU A 178 5.56 11.65 10.24
N ASP A 179 6.30 11.97 9.18
CA ASP A 179 6.59 11.04 8.07
C ASP A 179 7.76 10.11 8.40
N GLU A 180 7.55 8.82 8.17
CA GLU A 180 8.38 7.73 8.64
C GLU A 180 8.66 7.72 10.14
N PHE A 181 7.63 8.00 10.95
CA PHE A 181 7.72 8.12 12.42
C PHE A 181 8.37 6.91 13.12
N HIS A 182 8.31 5.72 12.52
CA HIS A 182 8.94 4.51 13.05
C HIS A 182 10.45 4.68 13.24
N TYR A 183 11.09 5.60 12.50
CA TYR A 183 12.51 5.89 12.67
C TYR A 183 12.87 6.56 14.00
N LEU A 184 11.88 7.14 14.70
CA LEU A 184 12.06 7.69 16.04
C LEU A 184 12.65 6.65 17.02
N GLY A 185 12.33 5.36 16.83
CA GLY A 185 12.87 4.28 17.65
C GLY A 185 14.36 4.00 17.48
N TYR A 186 15.02 4.58 16.48
CA TYR A 186 16.47 4.45 16.26
C TYR A 186 17.26 5.66 16.75
N LEU A 187 16.58 6.71 17.20
CA LEU A 187 17.22 7.78 17.95
C LEU A 187 17.61 7.19 19.30
N LYS A 188 18.87 7.31 19.70
CA LYS A 188 19.44 6.76 20.95
C LYS A 188 18.86 7.46 22.19
N LEU A 189 17.56 7.34 22.38
CA LEU A 189 16.72 7.91 23.43
C LEU A 189 16.18 6.77 24.29
N SER A 190 15.98 7.02 25.59
CA SER A 190 15.55 6.00 26.54
C SER A 190 14.14 5.44 26.22
N ALA A 191 13.17 6.32 25.95
CA ALA A 191 11.77 5.93 25.73
C ALA A 191 11.02 6.89 24.78
N PRO A 192 11.42 6.98 23.49
CA PRO A 192 10.90 7.99 22.57
C PRO A 192 9.37 7.96 22.39
N PHE A 193 8.79 6.78 22.19
CA PHE A 193 7.35 6.65 21.97
C PHE A 193 6.51 6.90 23.23
N SER A 194 7.05 6.64 24.41
CA SER A 194 6.37 6.90 25.68
C SER A 194 6.28 8.41 25.94
N GLY A 195 7.39 9.13 25.72
CA GLY A 195 7.41 10.59 25.78
C GLY A 195 6.41 11.22 24.81
N LEU A 196 6.42 10.78 23.55
CA LEU A 196 5.45 11.24 22.54
C LEU A 196 4.01 10.96 22.95
N THR A 197 3.73 9.78 23.54
CA THR A 197 2.38 9.41 23.98
C THR A 197 1.82 10.38 25.01
N LYS A 198 2.61 10.69 26.05
CA LYS A 198 2.20 11.61 27.12
C LYS A 198 1.81 12.97 26.55
N GLU A 199 2.61 13.48 25.63
CA GLU A 199 2.40 14.78 25.00
C GLU A 199 1.18 14.78 24.08
N ILE A 200 0.98 13.72 23.28
CA ILE A 200 -0.22 13.57 22.43
C ILE A 200 -1.50 13.67 23.27
N VAL A 201 -1.54 13.08 24.49
CA VAL A 201 -2.71 13.13 25.37
C VAL A 201 -2.98 14.55 25.89
N ILE A 202 -1.92 15.28 26.28
CA ILE A 202 -2.02 16.63 26.85
C ILE A 202 -2.44 17.66 25.80
N GLN A 203 -1.93 17.52 24.57
CA GLN A 203 -2.01 18.54 23.52
C GLN A 203 -3.34 18.53 22.74
N LYS A 204 -4.44 18.88 23.40
CA LYS A 204 -5.80 18.82 22.80
C LYS A 204 -5.97 19.67 21.52
N ASP A 205 -5.23 20.77 21.39
CA ASP A 205 -5.24 21.65 20.22
C ASP A 205 -4.20 21.29 19.13
N VAL A 206 -3.64 20.08 19.19
CA VAL A 206 -2.68 19.56 18.23
C VAL A 206 -3.20 18.25 17.63
N LEU A 207 -3.39 18.19 16.32
CA LEU A 207 -3.74 16.97 15.60
C LEU A 207 -2.47 16.28 15.09
N TYR A 208 -2.33 14.98 15.38
CA TYR A 208 -1.20 14.18 14.89
C TYR A 208 -1.59 13.29 13.72
N ILE A 209 -0.79 13.36 12.66
CA ILE A 209 -0.87 12.49 11.48
C ILE A 209 0.46 11.75 11.36
N LEU A 210 0.47 10.47 11.72
CA LEU A 210 1.63 9.60 11.62
C LEU A 210 1.64 8.93 10.24
N ILE A 211 2.76 8.93 9.53
CA ILE A 211 2.88 8.28 8.22
C ILE A 211 4.04 7.27 8.28
N SER A 212 3.85 6.08 7.72
CA SER A 212 4.97 5.15 7.57
C SER A 212 4.85 4.15 6.43
N SER A 213 6.00 3.83 5.82
CA SER A 213 6.20 2.72 4.89
C SER A 213 6.41 1.35 5.55
N ALA A 214 6.85 1.30 6.81
CA ALA A 214 7.14 0.07 7.55
C ALA A 214 5.86 -0.46 8.22
N VAL A 215 5.05 -1.21 7.47
CA VAL A 215 3.69 -1.62 7.84
C VAL A 215 3.69 -2.45 9.13
N ASN A 216 4.51 -3.49 9.20
CA ASN A 216 4.54 -4.39 10.36
C ASN A 216 5.07 -3.68 11.61
N LEU A 217 6.18 -2.95 11.48
CA LEU A 217 6.79 -2.22 12.58
C LEU A 217 5.87 -1.10 13.10
N SER A 218 5.19 -0.37 12.21
CA SER A 218 4.27 0.70 12.61
C SER A 218 3.06 0.16 13.35
N ARG A 219 2.50 -0.98 12.92
CA ARG A 219 1.40 -1.65 13.64
C ARG A 219 1.86 -2.15 15.01
N GLU A 220 3.08 -2.66 15.13
CA GLU A 220 3.68 -3.05 16.41
C GLU A 220 3.83 -1.83 17.34
N ILE A 221 4.38 -0.72 16.83
CA ILE A 221 4.53 0.52 17.60
C ILE A 221 3.17 1.04 18.07
N LEU A 222 2.17 1.10 17.17
CA LEU A 222 0.83 1.60 17.49
C LEU A 222 0.10 0.71 18.51
N SER A 223 0.19 -0.61 18.36
CA SER A 223 -0.52 -1.54 19.24
C SER A 223 0.15 -1.76 20.60
N GLN A 224 1.48 -1.69 20.67
CA GLN A 224 2.23 -1.98 21.89
C GLN A 224 2.74 -0.72 22.58
N LYS A 225 3.47 0.14 21.85
CA LYS A 225 4.19 1.29 22.43
C LYS A 225 3.34 2.54 22.57
N LEU A 226 2.33 2.68 21.71
CA LEU A 226 1.31 3.73 21.77
C LEU A 226 -0.04 3.15 22.26
N SER A 227 0.00 2.05 23.03
CA SER A 227 -1.19 1.33 23.48
C SER A 227 -2.12 2.17 24.38
N LEU A 228 -1.56 3.09 25.18
CA LEU A 228 -2.34 4.05 25.98
C LEU A 228 -3.20 5.00 25.12
N LEU A 229 -2.91 5.06 23.81
CA LEU A 229 -3.64 5.83 22.81
C LEU A 229 -4.59 4.94 21.97
N LEU A 230 -4.82 3.67 22.34
CA LEU A 230 -5.76 2.78 21.65
C LEU A 230 -7.17 3.40 21.66
N GLY A 231 -7.68 3.67 20.46
CA GLY A 231 -8.94 4.41 20.23
C GLY A 231 -8.75 5.87 19.79
N SER A 232 -7.58 6.48 20.05
CA SER A 232 -7.29 7.86 19.64
C SER A 232 -6.69 7.97 18.23
N PHE A 233 -6.14 6.87 17.70
CA PHE A 233 -5.63 6.79 16.33
C PHE A 233 -6.54 5.99 15.41
N GLU A 234 -7.04 6.64 14.37
CA GLU A 234 -7.64 5.98 13.22
C GLU A 234 -6.54 5.48 12.28
N ILE A 235 -6.46 4.17 12.07
CA ILE A 235 -5.49 3.57 11.16
C ILE A 235 -6.07 3.53 9.74
N VAL A 236 -5.44 4.28 8.84
CA VAL A 236 -5.78 4.32 7.42
C VAL A 236 -4.72 3.56 6.65
N ASN A 237 -5.10 2.42 6.07
CA ASN A 237 -4.19 1.63 5.24
C ASN A 237 -4.19 2.16 3.80
N VAL A 238 -3.03 2.59 3.31
CA VAL A 238 -2.84 3.02 1.91
C VAL A 238 -2.29 1.84 1.12
N GLU A 239 -3.19 1.19 0.40
CA GLU A 239 -2.87 0.08 -0.50
C GLU A 239 -2.48 0.62 -1.90
N PRO A 240 -1.84 -0.20 -2.75
CA PRO A 240 -1.75 0.07 -4.19
C PRO A 240 -3.14 0.33 -4.80
N PHE A 241 -3.18 0.99 -5.96
CA PHE A 241 -4.44 1.23 -6.64
C PHE A 241 -5.11 -0.10 -7.02
N ASP A 242 -6.43 -0.17 -6.89
CA ASP A 242 -7.19 -1.21 -7.58
C ASP A 242 -7.02 -1.06 -9.11
N PHE A 243 -7.34 -2.11 -9.87
CA PHE A 243 -7.11 -2.08 -11.32
C PHE A 243 -7.95 -1.03 -12.06
N CYS A 244 -9.12 -0.64 -11.56
CA CYS A 244 -9.93 0.42 -12.15
C CYS A 244 -9.26 1.78 -11.95
N THR A 245 -8.84 2.08 -10.72
CA THR A 245 -8.11 3.28 -10.34
C THR A 245 -6.76 3.36 -11.07
N ALA A 246 -6.01 2.27 -11.14
CA ALA A 246 -4.75 2.20 -11.88
C ALA A 246 -4.93 2.42 -13.39
N ARG A 247 -6.04 1.93 -13.99
CA ARG A 247 -6.37 2.21 -15.39
C ARG A 247 -6.71 3.68 -15.62
N LYS A 248 -7.47 4.31 -14.72
CA LYS A 248 -7.74 5.75 -14.77
C LYS A 248 -6.44 6.54 -14.67
N PHE A 249 -5.55 6.18 -13.74
CA PHE A 249 -4.22 6.76 -13.58
C PHE A 249 -3.40 6.69 -14.88
N LEU A 250 -3.28 5.50 -15.49
CA LEU A 250 -2.55 5.32 -16.75
C LEU A 250 -3.12 6.18 -17.89
N ARG A 251 -4.45 6.24 -18.03
CA ARG A 251 -5.11 7.06 -19.05
C ARG A 251 -4.85 8.55 -18.85
N GLN A 252 -4.96 9.04 -17.63
CA GLN A 252 -4.76 10.46 -17.32
C GLN A 252 -3.31 10.91 -17.52
N ARG A 253 -2.33 10.06 -17.19
CA ARG A 253 -0.90 10.35 -17.36
C ARG A 253 -0.43 10.28 -18.82
N ASN A 254 -1.14 9.53 -19.66
CA ASN A 254 -0.74 9.22 -21.03
C ASN A 254 -1.83 9.61 -22.04
N LYS A 255 -2.35 10.86 -21.97
CA LYS A 255 -3.50 11.32 -22.79
C LYS A 255 -3.32 11.12 -24.31
N TRP A 256 -2.09 11.20 -24.79
CA TRP A 256 -1.75 11.14 -26.23
C TRP A 256 -1.29 9.75 -26.69
N ILE A 257 -1.26 8.77 -25.78
CA ILE A 257 -0.74 7.44 -26.02
C ILE A 257 -1.85 6.41 -25.81
N THR A 258 -2.03 5.53 -26.78
CA THR A 258 -3.01 4.46 -26.72
C THR A 258 -2.32 3.13 -26.49
N PHE A 259 -2.69 2.44 -25.41
CA PHE A 259 -2.22 1.10 -25.11
C PHE A 259 -3.14 0.07 -25.75
N SER A 260 -2.58 -0.97 -26.37
CA SER A 260 -3.38 -2.17 -26.66
C SER A 260 -3.99 -2.73 -25.37
N PRO A 261 -5.22 -3.28 -25.39
CA PRO A 261 -5.87 -3.78 -24.18
C PRO A 261 -5.01 -4.78 -23.39
N LEU A 262 -4.34 -5.70 -24.09
CA LEU A 262 -3.44 -6.68 -23.49
C LEU A 262 -2.21 -6.03 -22.84
N CYS A 263 -1.55 -5.09 -23.50
CA CYS A 263 -0.39 -4.40 -22.90
C CYS A 263 -0.80 -3.59 -21.67
N ARG A 264 -1.93 -2.90 -21.74
CA ARG A 264 -2.48 -2.16 -20.59
C ARG A 264 -2.72 -3.09 -19.42
N ASP A 265 -3.50 -4.15 -19.64
CA ASP A 265 -3.91 -5.04 -18.56
C ASP A 265 -2.71 -5.83 -18.01
N PHE A 266 -1.72 -6.14 -18.85
CA PHE A 266 -0.44 -6.68 -18.43
C PHE A 266 0.30 -5.72 -17.49
N ILE A 267 0.46 -4.44 -17.85
CA ILE A 267 1.11 -3.43 -16.99
C ILE A 267 0.39 -3.35 -15.64
N LEU A 268 -0.94 -3.35 -15.63
CA LEU A 268 -1.73 -3.30 -14.39
C LEU A 268 -1.44 -4.48 -13.47
N VAL A 269 -1.42 -5.71 -14.00
CA VAL A 269 -1.12 -6.92 -13.22
C VAL A 269 0.36 -6.97 -12.82
N PHE A 270 1.26 -6.61 -13.72
CA PHE A 270 2.70 -6.72 -13.51
C PHE A 270 3.22 -5.70 -12.48
N THR A 271 2.57 -4.54 -12.40
CA THR A 271 2.85 -3.50 -11.39
C THR A 271 2.01 -3.62 -10.13
N ASP A 272 1.01 -4.52 -10.12
CA ASP A 272 0.00 -4.68 -9.07
C ASP A 272 -0.63 -3.35 -8.61
N GLY A 273 -0.85 -2.42 -9.55
CA GLY A 273 -1.44 -1.12 -9.24
C GLY A 273 -0.53 -0.16 -8.46
N SER A 274 0.76 -0.47 -8.30
CA SER A 274 1.73 0.39 -7.61
C SER A 274 1.85 1.77 -8.29
N PRO A 275 1.50 2.88 -7.61
CA PRO A 275 1.59 4.22 -8.17
C PRO A 275 3.01 4.56 -8.63
N PHE A 276 4.02 4.18 -7.86
CA PHE A 276 5.42 4.37 -8.21
C PHE A 276 5.77 3.68 -9.54
N TYR A 277 5.52 2.37 -9.67
CA TYR A 277 5.85 1.61 -10.89
C TYR A 277 5.09 2.13 -12.10
N LEU A 278 3.79 2.40 -11.95
CA LEU A 278 2.96 2.95 -13.02
C LEU A 278 3.48 4.32 -13.48
N SER A 279 3.93 5.16 -12.56
CA SER A 279 4.46 6.49 -12.88
C SER A 279 5.80 6.42 -13.62
N THR A 280 6.71 5.56 -13.17
CA THR A 280 8.03 5.36 -13.79
C THR A 280 7.89 4.76 -15.19
N ILE A 281 7.10 3.69 -15.34
CA ILE A 281 6.84 3.07 -16.64
C ILE A 281 6.13 4.07 -17.58
N SER A 282 5.13 4.82 -17.09
CA SER A 282 4.47 5.84 -17.93
C SER A 282 5.42 6.95 -18.38
N ARG A 283 6.33 7.40 -17.51
CA ARG A 283 7.36 8.39 -17.88
C ARG A 283 8.27 7.82 -18.98
N LYS A 284 8.75 6.59 -18.82
CA LYS A 284 9.65 5.96 -19.79
C LYS A 284 8.97 5.67 -21.13
N ILE A 285 7.74 5.17 -21.11
CA ILE A 285 6.96 4.95 -22.34
C ILE A 285 6.74 6.25 -23.11
N ARG A 286 6.48 7.38 -22.42
CA ARG A 286 6.36 8.68 -23.09
C ARG A 286 7.64 9.09 -23.81
N LEU A 287 8.80 8.91 -23.17
CA LEU A 287 10.09 9.21 -23.80
C LEU A 287 10.32 8.33 -25.03
N LEU A 288 10.14 7.01 -24.90
CA LEU A 288 10.34 6.06 -26.01
C LEU A 288 9.33 6.26 -27.16
N SER A 289 8.09 6.64 -26.83
CA SER A 289 7.04 6.98 -27.78
C SER A 289 7.39 8.23 -28.58
N GLN A 290 7.97 9.25 -27.94
CA GLN A 290 8.45 10.46 -28.59
C GLN A 290 9.67 10.18 -29.49
N GLU A 291 10.65 9.44 -28.99
CA GLU A 291 11.83 9.00 -29.77
C GLU A 291 11.42 8.23 -31.04
N SER A 292 10.47 7.31 -30.89
CA SER A 292 10.03 6.44 -32.00
C SER A 292 8.92 7.04 -32.85
N ARG A 293 8.36 8.20 -32.45
CA ARG A 293 7.18 8.86 -33.06
C ARG A 293 5.96 7.93 -33.17
N VAL A 294 5.73 7.08 -32.17
CA VAL A 294 4.62 6.12 -32.13
C VAL A 294 3.67 6.43 -30.99
N SER A 295 2.38 6.60 -31.27
CA SER A 295 1.33 6.82 -30.25
C SER A 295 0.67 5.51 -29.77
N ASN A 296 0.78 4.43 -30.54
CA ASN A 296 0.20 3.13 -30.23
C ASN A 296 1.24 2.19 -29.60
N ILE A 297 1.06 1.84 -28.33
CA ILE A 297 2.02 1.01 -27.60
C ILE A 297 1.79 -0.47 -27.89
N SER A 298 2.72 -1.03 -28.67
CA SER A 298 2.89 -2.46 -28.91
C SER A 298 3.65 -3.13 -27.76
N PHE A 299 3.66 -4.46 -27.77
CA PHE A 299 4.48 -5.22 -26.83
C PHE A 299 5.99 -4.96 -27.05
N SER A 300 6.46 -4.72 -28.28
CA SER A 300 7.88 -4.45 -28.54
C SER A 300 8.38 -3.17 -27.87
N LEU A 301 7.58 -2.10 -27.88
CA LEU A 301 7.93 -0.86 -27.17
C LEU A 301 7.88 -1.07 -25.65
N LEU A 302 6.87 -1.80 -25.17
CA LEU A 302 6.77 -2.15 -23.74
C LEU A 302 7.94 -3.02 -23.28
N GLU A 303 8.36 -3.99 -24.09
CA GLU A 303 9.52 -4.85 -23.84
C GLU A 303 10.80 -4.01 -23.69
N ARG A 304 11.04 -3.08 -24.63
CA ARG A 304 12.16 -2.13 -24.52
C ARG A 304 12.07 -1.29 -23.24
N CYS A 305 10.89 -0.76 -22.93
CA CYS A 305 10.67 0.02 -21.70
C CYS A 305 11.00 -0.78 -20.43
N LEU A 306 10.51 -2.02 -20.34
CA LEU A 306 10.71 -2.85 -19.16
C LEU A 306 12.16 -3.32 -19.03
N TYR A 307 12.84 -3.59 -20.16
CA TYR A 307 14.27 -3.83 -20.17
C TYR A 307 15.06 -2.64 -19.61
N GLU A 308 14.79 -1.43 -20.11
CA GLU A 308 15.51 -0.23 -19.67
C GLU A 308 15.22 0.13 -18.20
N GLU A 309 14.02 -0.15 -17.68
CA GLU A 309 13.70 0.14 -16.27
C GLU A 309 14.12 -0.95 -15.28
N LEU A 310 14.09 -2.24 -15.66
CA LEU A 310 14.33 -3.36 -14.76
C LEU A 310 15.71 -4.01 -14.89
N PHE A 311 16.35 -3.92 -16.05
CA PHE A 311 17.63 -4.60 -16.28
C PHE A 311 18.81 -3.61 -16.33
N SER A 312 18.63 -2.50 -17.04
CA SER A 312 19.66 -1.46 -17.18
C SER A 312 19.99 -0.80 -15.84
N GLU A 313 21.26 -0.46 -15.64
CA GLU A 313 21.75 0.20 -14.41
C GLU A 313 21.17 1.60 -14.21
N GLU A 314 20.83 2.28 -15.31
CA GLU A 314 20.17 3.60 -15.28
C GLU A 314 18.68 3.52 -14.91
N GLY A 315 18.08 2.33 -15.03
CA GLY A 315 16.68 2.09 -14.74
C GLY A 315 16.32 2.51 -13.31
N GLU A 316 15.26 3.30 -13.15
CA GLU A 316 14.86 3.78 -11.81
C GLU A 316 14.36 2.63 -10.95
N ILE A 317 13.63 1.68 -11.55
CA ILE A 317 13.10 0.51 -10.84
C ILE A 317 14.24 -0.44 -10.45
N ASN A 318 15.19 -0.68 -11.36
CA ASN A 318 16.37 -1.49 -11.07
C ASN A 318 17.18 -0.90 -9.91
N ARG A 319 17.49 0.41 -9.93
CA ARG A 319 18.19 1.08 -8.83
C ARG A 319 17.41 1.03 -7.52
N TYR A 320 16.08 1.19 -7.59
CA TYR A 320 15.20 1.05 -6.43
C TYR A 320 15.32 -0.35 -5.80
N PHE A 321 15.23 -1.40 -6.61
CA PHE A 321 15.35 -2.78 -6.12
C PHE A 321 16.76 -3.11 -5.62
N SER A 322 17.81 -2.70 -6.32
CA SER A 322 19.19 -2.89 -5.86
C SER A 322 19.40 -2.28 -4.48
N ARG A 323 19.02 -1.01 -4.28
CA ARG A 323 19.11 -0.33 -2.97
C ARG A 323 18.27 -1.04 -1.91
N LYS A 324 17.07 -1.51 -2.26
CA LYS A 324 16.18 -2.24 -1.35
C LYS A 324 16.81 -3.55 -0.87
N ILE A 325 17.47 -4.29 -1.75
CA ILE A 325 18.19 -5.52 -1.42
C ILE A 325 19.50 -5.24 -0.67
N GLU A 326 20.25 -4.20 -1.04
CA GLU A 326 21.45 -3.78 -0.31
C GLU A 326 21.12 -3.37 1.12
N ASN A 327 20.03 -2.63 1.33
CA ASN A 327 19.59 -2.18 2.65
C ASN A 327 19.22 -3.32 3.62
N ILE A 328 18.93 -4.51 3.11
CA ILE A 328 18.68 -5.71 3.93
C ILE A 328 19.88 -6.62 4.09
N LYS A 329 20.92 -6.47 3.25
CA LYS A 329 22.18 -7.19 3.40
C LYS A 329 22.88 -6.68 4.66
N ASN A 330 22.61 -7.34 5.78
CA ASN A 330 23.35 -7.16 7.01
C ASN A 330 24.48 -8.19 7.07
N HIS A 331 25.61 -7.81 7.69
CA HIS A 331 26.75 -8.71 7.95
C HIS A 331 26.38 -10.00 8.70
N HIS A 332 25.22 -10.04 9.37
CA HIS A 332 24.76 -11.20 10.15
C HIS A 332 24.05 -12.30 9.33
N PHE A 333 23.67 -12.07 8.07
CA PHE A 333 22.98 -13.07 7.27
C PHE A 333 23.76 -13.35 5.98
N GLU A 334 24.57 -14.41 6.01
CA GLU A 334 25.22 -14.94 4.82
C GLU A 334 24.18 -15.34 3.76
N ASN A 335 24.38 -14.83 2.55
CA ASN A 335 23.68 -15.21 1.33
C ASN A 335 22.14 -15.28 1.47
N LEU A 336 21.51 -14.14 1.84
CA LEU A 336 20.04 -13.96 1.79
C LEU A 336 19.45 -14.14 0.39
N ALA A 337 20.27 -13.97 -0.65
CA ALA A 337 19.87 -14.04 -2.04
C ALA A 337 19.26 -15.41 -2.39
N CYS A 338 19.85 -16.53 -1.94
CA CYS A 338 19.31 -17.86 -2.19
C CYS A 338 17.87 -18.06 -1.67
N VAL A 339 17.55 -17.50 -0.49
CA VAL A 339 16.18 -17.57 0.05
C VAL A 339 15.22 -16.71 -0.77
N LEU A 340 15.66 -15.52 -1.18
CA LEU A 340 14.86 -14.64 -2.05
C LEU A 340 14.60 -15.26 -3.43
N PHE A 341 15.59 -15.94 -4.02
CA PHE A 341 15.44 -16.65 -5.28
C PHE A 341 14.45 -17.82 -5.15
N SER A 342 14.57 -18.64 -4.10
CA SER A 342 13.62 -19.73 -3.86
C SER A 342 12.18 -19.22 -3.71
N LEU A 343 11.98 -18.13 -2.95
CA LEU A 343 10.67 -17.48 -2.85
C LEU A 343 10.18 -16.93 -4.21
N ALA A 344 11.09 -16.35 -5.00
CA ALA A 344 10.76 -15.79 -6.30
C ALA A 344 10.41 -16.85 -7.35
N GLU A 345 10.94 -18.07 -7.21
CA GLU A 345 10.57 -19.23 -8.02
C GLU A 345 9.26 -19.89 -7.55
N GLY A 346 8.74 -19.49 -6.38
CA GLY A 346 7.43 -19.87 -5.89
C GLY A 346 7.42 -20.92 -4.78
N ASP A 347 8.57 -21.22 -4.18
CA ASP A 347 8.64 -22.00 -2.94
C ASP A 347 8.05 -21.17 -1.79
N LYS A 348 7.12 -21.75 -1.03
CA LYS A 348 6.34 -20.99 -0.03
C LYS A 348 6.53 -21.53 1.38
N ARG A 349 6.98 -22.77 1.51
CA ARG A 349 7.18 -23.42 2.81
C ARG A 349 8.66 -23.47 3.16
N ILE A 350 8.96 -23.40 4.46
CA ILE A 350 10.33 -23.54 4.96
C ILE A 350 10.98 -24.84 4.47
N SER A 351 10.23 -25.95 4.41
CA SER A 351 10.74 -27.23 3.93
C SER A 351 11.15 -27.22 2.46
N GLU A 352 10.42 -26.49 1.60
CA GLU A 352 10.72 -26.35 0.18
C GLU A 352 11.98 -25.51 -0.01
N ILE A 353 12.05 -24.38 0.71
CA ILE A 353 13.20 -23.46 0.67
C ILE A 353 14.46 -24.14 1.20
N VAL A 354 14.37 -24.90 2.29
CA VAL A 354 15.49 -25.69 2.83
C VAL A 354 15.99 -26.70 1.80
N LYS A 355 15.08 -27.45 1.17
CA LYS A 355 15.44 -28.46 0.15
C LYS A 355 16.20 -27.82 -1.02
N LYS A 356 15.80 -26.62 -1.43
CA LYS A 356 16.37 -25.95 -2.59
C LYS A 356 17.66 -25.19 -2.30
N THR A 357 17.75 -24.56 -1.13
CA THR A 357 18.91 -23.76 -0.74
C THR A 357 20.01 -24.59 -0.08
N GLY A 358 19.73 -25.81 0.36
CA GLY A 358 20.66 -26.65 1.12
C GLY A 358 20.93 -26.15 2.55
N LYS A 359 20.30 -25.04 2.97
CA LYS A 359 20.54 -24.38 4.25
C LYS A 359 19.83 -25.08 5.40
N LYS A 360 20.35 -24.89 6.63
CA LYS A 360 19.70 -25.43 7.84
C LYS A 360 18.35 -24.76 8.08
N ARG A 361 17.34 -25.55 8.49
CA ARG A 361 15.97 -25.06 8.76
C ARG A 361 15.91 -23.86 9.72
N LYS A 362 16.75 -23.86 10.76
CA LYS A 362 16.82 -22.76 11.75
C LYS A 362 17.34 -21.47 11.12
N GLU A 363 18.29 -21.56 10.19
CA GLU A 363 18.82 -20.42 9.45
C GLU A 363 17.76 -19.83 8.52
N VAL A 364 17.13 -20.65 7.68
CA VAL A 364 16.04 -20.24 6.78
C VAL A 364 14.90 -19.58 7.57
N SER A 365 14.51 -20.15 8.71
CA SER A 365 13.47 -19.56 9.56
C SER A 365 13.86 -18.17 10.11
N ARG A 366 15.11 -17.97 10.51
CA ARG A 366 15.61 -16.66 10.98
C ARG A 366 15.64 -15.64 9.85
N GLN A 367 16.13 -16.04 8.67
CA GLN A 367 16.18 -15.19 7.48
C GLN A 367 14.76 -14.77 7.05
N LEU A 368 13.81 -15.71 6.98
CA LEU A 368 12.41 -15.40 6.65
C LEU A 368 11.76 -14.48 7.70
N PHE A 369 12.01 -14.70 8.99
CA PHE A 369 11.50 -13.82 10.04
C PHE A 369 12.03 -12.39 9.89
N TYR A 370 13.32 -12.24 9.58
CA TYR A 370 13.93 -10.95 9.30
C TYR A 370 13.31 -10.28 8.07
N LEU A 371 13.12 -11.01 6.97
CA LEU A 371 12.50 -10.49 5.75
C LEU A 371 11.03 -10.08 5.95
N VAL A 372 10.28 -10.78 6.82
CA VAL A 372 8.93 -10.40 7.22
C VAL A 372 8.93 -9.10 8.02
N LYS A 373 9.87 -8.96 8.97
CA LYS A 373 10.05 -7.70 9.72
C LYS A 373 10.42 -6.51 8.84
N LYS A 374 11.05 -6.75 7.69
CA LYS A 374 11.41 -5.73 6.69
C LYS A 374 10.33 -5.49 5.63
N ASP A 375 9.14 -6.07 5.77
CA ASP A 375 8.02 -5.93 4.82
C ASP A 375 8.36 -6.36 3.37
N ILE A 376 9.37 -7.22 3.20
CA ILE A 376 9.74 -7.80 1.90
C ILE A 376 8.95 -9.07 1.64
N VAL A 377 8.81 -9.89 2.69
CA VAL A 377 8.08 -11.17 2.64
C VAL A 377 6.83 -11.06 3.48
N PHE A 378 5.72 -11.53 2.93
CA PHE A 378 4.47 -11.67 3.64
C PHE A 378 4.32 -13.10 4.18
N LYS A 379 3.97 -13.22 5.46
CA LYS A 379 3.67 -14.50 6.09
C LYS A 379 2.17 -14.70 6.16
N ASN A 380 1.68 -15.79 5.57
CA ASN A 380 0.30 -16.25 5.72
C ASN A 380 0.30 -17.65 6.32
N SER A 381 -0.03 -17.77 7.61
CA SER A 381 0.00 -19.05 8.32
C SER A 381 1.40 -19.69 8.25
N ARG A 382 1.56 -20.81 7.55
CA ARG A 382 2.83 -21.52 7.32
C ARG A 382 3.55 -21.13 6.02
N PHE A 383 2.97 -20.23 5.23
CA PHE A 383 3.45 -19.84 3.91
C PHE A 383 4.12 -18.48 3.93
N TYR A 384 5.13 -18.32 3.08
CA TYR A 384 5.91 -17.10 2.88
C TYR A 384 5.83 -16.70 1.40
N LEU A 385 5.54 -15.44 1.13
CA LEU A 385 5.25 -14.93 -0.22
C LEU A 385 5.97 -13.60 -0.46
N LEU A 386 6.51 -13.41 -1.66
CA LEU A 386 6.88 -12.08 -2.16
C LEU A 386 5.64 -11.44 -2.76
N GLN A 387 5.10 -10.41 -2.10
CA GLN A 387 3.87 -9.71 -2.53
C GLN A 387 4.08 -8.72 -3.68
N ASP A 388 5.31 -8.53 -4.14
CA ASP A 388 5.61 -7.59 -5.21
C ASP A 388 5.95 -8.38 -6.49
N PRO A 389 5.02 -8.47 -7.45
CA PRO A 389 5.23 -9.25 -8.67
C PRO A 389 6.42 -8.75 -9.49
N LEU A 390 6.65 -7.43 -9.50
CA LEU A 390 7.73 -6.80 -10.25
C LEU A 390 9.09 -7.11 -9.61
N LEU A 391 9.19 -7.03 -8.29
CA LEU A 391 10.37 -7.47 -7.54
C LEU A 391 10.64 -8.96 -7.75
N LYS A 392 9.59 -9.79 -7.71
CA LYS A 392 9.70 -11.24 -7.96
C LYS A 392 10.28 -11.52 -9.34
N PHE A 393 9.79 -10.84 -10.37
CA PHE A 393 10.33 -10.95 -11.72
C PHE A 393 11.78 -10.47 -11.79
N TRP A 394 12.07 -9.29 -11.22
CA TRP A 394 13.42 -8.71 -11.22
C TRP A 394 14.45 -9.61 -10.52
N LEU A 395 14.08 -10.25 -9.40
CA LEU A 395 14.95 -11.20 -8.71
C LEU A 395 15.36 -12.36 -9.63
N ASN A 396 14.41 -12.94 -10.37
CA ASN A 396 14.66 -14.08 -11.26
C ASN A 396 15.35 -13.70 -12.57
N SER A 397 15.01 -12.54 -13.14
CA SER A 397 15.38 -12.17 -14.51
C SER A 397 16.52 -11.15 -14.60
N SER A 398 16.78 -10.37 -13.54
CA SER A 398 17.86 -9.38 -13.53
C SER A 398 18.90 -9.69 -12.46
N TYR A 399 18.47 -9.77 -11.19
CA TYR A 399 19.40 -9.87 -10.06
C TYR A 399 20.17 -11.18 -10.05
N ARG A 400 19.48 -12.30 -10.30
CA ARG A 400 20.10 -13.62 -10.37
C ARG A 400 21.10 -13.74 -11.51
N LEU A 401 20.78 -13.22 -12.70
CA LEU A 401 21.71 -13.26 -13.84
C LEU A 401 23.02 -12.53 -13.55
N LYS A 402 22.96 -11.42 -12.81
CA LYS A 402 24.14 -10.67 -12.37
C LYS A 402 24.93 -11.35 -11.25
N GLN A 403 24.32 -12.26 -10.50
CA GLN A 403 24.97 -13.01 -9.41
C GLN A 403 25.59 -14.33 -9.89
N ASP A 404 24.93 -15.02 -10.82
CA ASP A 404 25.26 -16.38 -11.23
C ASP A 404 26.28 -16.44 -12.40
N ASP A 405 26.52 -15.34 -13.14
CA ASP A 405 27.43 -15.31 -14.29
C ASP A 405 28.82 -14.72 -13.94
N PRO A 406 29.86 -15.56 -13.74
CA PRO A 406 31.22 -15.10 -13.44
C PRO A 406 31.91 -14.42 -14.63
N SER A 407 31.40 -14.58 -15.86
CA SER A 407 31.92 -13.95 -17.09
C SER A 407 31.09 -12.73 -17.55
N PHE A 408 29.95 -12.48 -16.90
CA PHE A 408 28.91 -11.52 -17.25
C PHE A 408 28.86 -11.13 -18.73
N ASN A 409 28.33 -12.00 -19.58
CA ASN A 409 28.06 -11.64 -20.97
C ASN A 409 26.76 -10.84 -21.05
N LEU A 410 26.90 -9.52 -21.24
CA LEU A 410 25.77 -8.59 -21.29
C LEU A 410 24.74 -8.93 -22.38
N GLU A 411 25.19 -9.39 -23.55
CA GLU A 411 24.29 -9.76 -24.65
C GLU A 411 23.47 -11.01 -24.30
N TYR A 412 24.12 -12.04 -23.76
CA TYR A 412 23.45 -13.26 -23.31
C TYR A 412 22.45 -12.97 -22.20
N ALA A 413 22.85 -12.17 -21.20
CA ALA A 413 21.98 -11.78 -20.09
C ALA A 413 20.77 -10.97 -20.58
N LYS A 414 20.98 -10.05 -21.52
CA LYS A 414 19.90 -9.30 -22.20
C LYS A 414 18.93 -10.24 -22.91
N GLN A 415 19.42 -11.17 -23.74
CA GLN A 415 18.55 -12.11 -24.45
C GLN A 415 17.73 -12.96 -23.49
N ARG A 416 18.34 -13.45 -22.41
CA ARG A 416 17.66 -14.25 -21.38
C ARG A 416 16.59 -13.45 -20.65
N PHE A 417 16.87 -12.19 -20.29
CA PHE A 417 15.87 -11.29 -19.70
C PHE A 417 14.67 -11.10 -20.64
N LEU A 418 14.92 -10.82 -21.93
CA LEU A 418 13.86 -10.57 -22.92
C LEU A 418 13.02 -11.83 -23.15
N ASN A 419 13.64 -13.01 -23.23
CA ASN A 419 12.92 -14.28 -23.36
C ASN A 419 12.02 -14.54 -22.15
N ASN A 420 12.54 -14.36 -20.93
CA ASN A 420 11.72 -14.49 -19.71
C ASN A 420 10.53 -13.51 -19.72
N LEU A 421 10.74 -12.28 -20.19
CA LEU A 421 9.67 -11.28 -20.27
C LEU A 421 8.59 -11.69 -21.29
N LYS A 422 9.01 -12.19 -22.46
CA LYS A 422 8.10 -12.74 -23.48
C LYS A 422 7.28 -13.90 -22.94
N ASP A 423 7.90 -14.85 -22.24
CA ASP A 423 7.22 -16.00 -21.65
C ASP A 423 6.17 -15.57 -20.63
N VAL A 424 6.51 -14.61 -19.77
CA VAL A 424 5.58 -14.04 -18.78
C VAL A 424 4.41 -13.33 -19.48
N PHE A 425 4.67 -12.59 -20.56
CA PHE A 425 3.62 -11.92 -21.33
C PHE A 425 2.71 -12.89 -22.10
N GLN A 426 3.28 -13.94 -22.69
CA GLN A 426 2.53 -15.00 -23.37
C GLN A 426 1.68 -15.81 -22.40
N GLY A 427 2.23 -16.16 -21.23
CA GLY A 427 1.49 -16.78 -20.14
C GLY A 427 0.32 -15.90 -19.68
N PHE A 428 0.53 -14.60 -19.51
CA PHE A 428 -0.55 -13.66 -19.22
C PHE A 428 -1.61 -13.59 -20.32
N THR A 429 -1.19 -13.54 -21.59
CA THR A 429 -2.09 -13.43 -22.75
C THR A 429 -2.97 -14.66 -22.89
N SER A 430 -2.41 -15.85 -22.72
CA SER A 430 -3.17 -17.11 -22.76
C SER A 430 -4.22 -17.18 -21.64
N GLU A 431 -3.85 -16.81 -20.42
CA GLU A 431 -4.75 -16.79 -19.26
C GLU A 431 -5.83 -15.71 -19.36
N SER A 432 -5.53 -14.56 -19.98
CA SER A 432 -6.49 -13.46 -20.15
C SER A 432 -7.57 -13.77 -21.18
N LYS A 433 -7.34 -14.71 -22.10
CA LYS A 433 -8.35 -15.18 -23.07
C LYS A 433 -9.34 -16.18 -22.46
N LYS A 434 -9.01 -16.80 -21.32
CA LYS A 434 -9.87 -17.77 -20.65
C LYS A 434 -11.03 -17.07 -19.94
N ASP A 435 -12.19 -17.71 -19.93
CA ASP A 435 -13.31 -17.25 -19.10
C ASP A 435 -12.96 -17.32 -17.61
N VAL A 436 -13.45 -16.37 -16.81
CA VAL A 436 -13.14 -16.29 -15.38
C VAL A 436 -13.64 -17.54 -14.64
N LEU A 437 -14.76 -18.13 -15.04
CA LEU A 437 -15.27 -19.37 -14.47
C LEU A 437 -14.29 -20.52 -14.64
N GLU A 438 -13.65 -20.60 -15.81
CA GLU A 438 -12.64 -21.61 -16.12
C GLU A 438 -11.36 -21.39 -15.31
N ARG A 439 -10.95 -20.14 -15.12
CA ARG A 439 -9.81 -19.79 -14.26
C ARG A 439 -10.08 -20.15 -12.79
N VAL A 440 -11.31 -19.96 -12.31
CA VAL A 440 -11.72 -20.40 -10.97
C VAL A 440 -11.70 -21.93 -10.88
N ARG A 441 -12.16 -22.65 -11.92
CA ARG A 441 -12.08 -24.12 -11.99
C ARG A 441 -10.64 -24.61 -11.83
N GLU A 442 -9.71 -24.08 -12.63
CA GLU A 442 -8.29 -24.42 -12.56
C GLU A 442 -7.67 -24.10 -11.19
N LEU A 443 -8.06 -22.96 -10.60
CA LEU A 443 -7.62 -22.57 -9.26
C LEU A 443 -8.06 -23.59 -8.19
N LEU A 444 -9.30 -24.07 -8.24
CA LEU A 444 -9.81 -25.07 -7.29
C LEU A 444 -9.04 -26.39 -7.41
N ILE A 445 -8.67 -26.80 -8.63
CA ILE A 445 -7.86 -28.01 -8.88
C ILE A 445 -6.48 -27.92 -8.20
N CYS A 446 -5.92 -26.72 -8.08
CA CYS A 446 -4.61 -26.51 -7.47
C CYS A 446 -4.59 -26.68 -5.95
N TRP A 447 -5.74 -26.81 -5.28
CA TRP A 447 -5.80 -26.86 -3.82
C TRP A 447 -5.24 -28.16 -3.24
N LYS A 448 -4.38 -28.04 -2.20
CA LYS A 448 -3.65 -29.17 -1.59
C LYS A 448 -3.86 -29.28 -0.07
N ASN A 449 -5.11 -29.22 0.39
CA ASN A 449 -5.48 -29.32 1.82
C ASN A 449 -4.77 -28.27 2.71
N GLU A 450 -4.74 -27.02 2.25
CA GLU A 450 -3.97 -25.95 2.88
C GLU A 450 -4.84 -25.07 3.77
N SER A 451 -4.25 -24.41 4.76
CA SER A 451 -4.95 -23.43 5.61
C SER A 451 -4.39 -22.04 5.39
N LEU A 452 -5.22 -21.13 4.87
CA LEU A 452 -4.86 -19.74 4.61
C LEU A 452 -5.65 -18.80 5.53
N LEU A 453 -5.06 -17.64 5.83
CA LEU A 453 -5.75 -16.52 6.45
C LEU A 453 -6.27 -15.60 5.34
N ILE A 454 -7.59 -15.50 5.20
CA ILE A 454 -8.28 -14.61 4.25
C ILE A 454 -9.20 -13.72 5.09
N LYS A 455 -9.04 -12.39 4.99
CA LYS A 455 -9.79 -11.41 5.80
C LYS A 455 -9.76 -11.71 7.31
N GLY A 456 -8.60 -12.12 7.82
CA GLY A 456 -8.40 -12.49 9.23
C GLY A 456 -9.01 -13.84 9.64
N LYS A 457 -9.73 -14.54 8.76
CA LYS A 457 -10.30 -15.86 9.04
C LYS A 457 -9.44 -16.97 8.46
N ARG A 458 -9.21 -18.01 9.25
CA ARG A 458 -8.52 -19.22 8.78
C ARG A 458 -9.50 -20.07 7.96
N ILE A 459 -9.18 -20.23 6.68
CA ILE A 459 -9.96 -21.02 5.72
C ILE A 459 -9.13 -22.22 5.30
N LYS A 460 -9.73 -23.41 5.39
CA LYS A 460 -9.15 -24.66 4.90
C LYS A 460 -9.59 -24.86 3.44
N LEU A 461 -8.62 -24.93 2.54
CA LEU A 461 -8.79 -25.19 1.12
C LEU A 461 -8.62 -26.70 0.88
N PRO A 462 -9.70 -27.47 0.69
CA PRO A 462 -9.61 -28.92 0.50
C PRO A 462 -8.97 -29.27 -0.84
N GLN A 463 -8.35 -30.45 -0.92
CA GLN A 463 -8.01 -31.06 -2.20
C GLN A 463 -9.27 -31.70 -2.79
N PHE A 464 -9.62 -31.31 -4.02
CA PHE A 464 -10.73 -31.92 -4.76
C PHE A 464 -10.23 -33.08 -5.63
N LEU A 465 -11.09 -34.08 -5.82
CA LEU A 465 -10.88 -35.18 -6.77
C LEU A 465 -11.18 -34.72 -8.20
N GLN A 466 -12.26 -33.97 -8.37
CA GLN A 466 -12.68 -33.40 -9.65
C GLN A 466 -13.39 -32.07 -9.44
N VAL A 467 -13.27 -31.17 -10.43
CA VAL A 467 -13.95 -29.88 -10.48
C VAL A 467 -14.57 -29.72 -11.87
N ASN A 468 -15.89 -29.84 -11.93
CA ASN A 468 -16.65 -29.86 -13.17
C ASN A 468 -17.53 -28.61 -13.30
N LEU A 469 -17.73 -28.17 -14.53
CA LEU A 469 -18.74 -27.17 -14.86
C LEU A 469 -20.03 -27.88 -15.21
N ARG A 470 -21.13 -27.47 -14.58
CA ARG A 470 -22.45 -27.98 -14.89
C ARG A 470 -23.38 -26.84 -15.27
N ILE A 471 -24.20 -27.07 -16.28
CA ILE A 471 -25.31 -26.18 -16.62
C ILE A 471 -26.54 -26.71 -15.88
N VAL A 472 -27.18 -25.83 -15.11
CA VAL A 472 -28.40 -26.15 -14.36
C VAL A 472 -29.50 -25.21 -14.84
N PHE A 473 -30.64 -25.77 -15.20
CA PHE A 473 -31.82 -25.00 -15.58
C PHE A 473 -32.53 -24.53 -14.31
N PHE A 474 -32.48 -23.23 -14.05
CA PHE A 474 -33.15 -22.65 -12.91
C PHE A 474 -34.57 -22.23 -13.31
N LYS A 475 -35.58 -22.89 -12.74
CA LYS A 475 -36.98 -22.47 -12.86
C LYS A 475 -37.23 -21.29 -11.90
N GLY A 476 -36.89 -20.09 -12.35
CA GLY A 476 -37.26 -18.85 -11.66
C GLY A 476 -38.74 -18.50 -11.86
N GLN A 477 -39.20 -17.43 -11.20
CA GLN A 477 -40.62 -17.08 -11.11
C GLN A 477 -41.30 -16.67 -12.44
N ASN A 478 -40.61 -16.49 -13.58
CA ASN A 478 -41.33 -16.29 -14.86
C ASN A 478 -40.61 -16.65 -16.18
N THR A 479 -39.33 -17.05 -16.19
CA THR A 479 -38.70 -17.73 -17.34
C THR A 479 -37.56 -18.61 -16.82
N GLY A 480 -37.48 -19.86 -17.30
CA GLY A 480 -36.35 -20.72 -16.99
C GLY A 480 -35.09 -20.20 -17.69
N TYR A 481 -33.98 -20.08 -16.97
CA TYR A 481 -32.69 -19.70 -17.58
C TYR A 481 -31.57 -20.63 -17.11
N GLU A 482 -30.57 -20.81 -17.97
CA GLU A 482 -29.40 -21.65 -17.69
C GLU A 482 -28.41 -20.92 -16.77
N ARG A 483 -27.98 -21.61 -15.70
CA ARG A 483 -26.89 -21.16 -14.84
C ARG A 483 -25.71 -22.12 -14.93
N LYS A 484 -24.51 -21.58 -15.13
CA LYS A 484 -23.26 -22.35 -15.06
C LYS A 484 -22.75 -22.36 -13.63
N VAL A 485 -22.61 -23.55 -13.05
CA VAL A 485 -22.13 -23.77 -11.68
C VAL A 485 -20.87 -24.64 -11.66
N LEU A 486 -20.03 -24.40 -10.67
CA LEU A 486 -18.87 -25.22 -10.33
C LEU A 486 -19.30 -26.28 -9.33
N LEU A 487 -19.06 -27.55 -9.66
CA LEU A 487 -19.21 -28.69 -8.75
C LEU A 487 -17.82 -29.27 -8.46
N ALA A 488 -17.36 -29.13 -7.22
CA ALA A 488 -16.06 -29.63 -6.79
C ALA A 488 -16.25 -30.78 -5.78
N GLN A 489 -15.80 -31.98 -6.15
CA GLN A 489 -15.96 -33.19 -5.32
C GLN A 489 -14.76 -33.35 -4.39
N THR A 490 -15.02 -33.54 -3.10
CA THR A 490 -14.02 -33.88 -2.08
C THR A 490 -13.77 -35.39 -2.02
N LYS A 491 -12.67 -35.81 -1.38
CA LYS A 491 -12.35 -37.24 -1.18
C LYS A 491 -13.43 -38.04 -0.42
N GLU A 492 -14.24 -37.37 0.38
CA GLU A 492 -15.33 -37.98 1.17
C GLU A 492 -16.64 -38.12 0.37
N GLY A 493 -16.62 -37.93 -0.95
CA GLY A 493 -17.83 -37.96 -1.80
C GLY A 493 -18.79 -36.78 -1.60
N ARG A 494 -18.37 -35.75 -0.86
CA ARG A 494 -19.13 -34.51 -0.61
C ARG A 494 -18.77 -33.43 -1.62
N TYR A 495 -19.69 -32.51 -1.89
CA TYR A 495 -19.53 -31.50 -2.93
C TYR A 495 -19.47 -30.08 -2.38
N TRP A 496 -18.65 -29.25 -3.01
CA TRP A 496 -18.72 -27.79 -2.93
C TRP A 496 -19.39 -27.29 -4.21
N VAL A 497 -20.35 -26.38 -4.04
CA VAL A 497 -21.04 -25.75 -5.16
C VAL A 497 -20.68 -24.27 -5.17
N GLY A 498 -20.37 -23.74 -6.35
CA GLY A 498 -20.15 -22.31 -6.48
C GLY A 498 -20.49 -21.73 -7.84
N GLU A 499 -20.53 -20.41 -7.87
CA GLU A 499 -20.88 -19.65 -9.06
C GLU A 499 -20.03 -18.37 -9.15
N VAL A 500 -19.76 -17.92 -10.37
CA VAL A 500 -19.07 -16.66 -10.64
C VAL A 500 -20.05 -15.61 -11.12
N ARG A 501 -20.11 -14.47 -10.43
CA ARG A 501 -21.04 -13.37 -10.71
C ARG A 501 -20.30 -12.15 -11.22
N ARG A 502 -20.68 -11.70 -12.43
CA ARG A 502 -20.15 -10.49 -13.09
C ARG A 502 -20.87 -9.21 -12.67
N GLU A 503 -22.07 -9.35 -12.12
CA GLU A 503 -22.91 -8.25 -11.65
C GLU A 503 -22.70 -7.98 -10.16
N LYS A 504 -23.23 -6.85 -9.70
CA LYS A 504 -23.25 -6.50 -8.28
C LYS A 504 -24.07 -7.56 -7.53
N VAL A 505 -23.53 -8.08 -6.43
CA VAL A 505 -24.22 -9.11 -5.64
C VAL A 505 -25.19 -8.46 -4.66
N SER A 506 -26.48 -8.62 -4.94
CA SER A 506 -27.64 -8.17 -4.14
C SER A 506 -28.20 -9.30 -3.26
N PRO A 507 -29.08 -9.00 -2.28
CA PRO A 507 -29.78 -10.02 -1.49
C PRO A 507 -30.59 -11.01 -2.36
N SER A 508 -31.27 -10.53 -3.40
CA SER A 508 -32.03 -11.38 -4.33
C SER A 508 -31.16 -12.45 -5.00
N LEU A 509 -29.94 -12.10 -5.40
CA LEU A 509 -28.99 -13.05 -5.99
C LEU A 509 -28.54 -14.13 -4.99
N ILE A 510 -28.44 -13.80 -3.69
CA ILE A 510 -28.13 -14.76 -2.64
C ILE A 510 -29.28 -15.75 -2.46
N GLU A 511 -30.53 -15.28 -2.54
CA GLU A 511 -31.72 -16.13 -2.47
C GLU A 511 -31.82 -17.05 -3.68
N GLU A 512 -31.67 -16.51 -4.89
CA GLU A 512 -31.63 -17.31 -6.12
C GLU A 512 -30.57 -18.40 -6.07
N PHE A 513 -29.35 -18.07 -5.63
CA PHE A 513 -28.27 -19.05 -5.50
C PHE A 513 -28.57 -20.09 -4.41
N THR A 514 -29.28 -19.70 -3.35
CA THR A 514 -29.69 -20.63 -2.29
C THR A 514 -30.70 -21.65 -2.82
N GLU A 515 -31.68 -21.21 -3.61
CA GLU A 515 -32.66 -22.11 -4.23
C GLU A 515 -32.02 -23.01 -5.30
N LEU A 516 -31.08 -22.46 -6.08
CA LEU A 516 -30.29 -23.25 -7.03
C LEU A 516 -29.51 -24.37 -6.31
N CYS A 517 -28.88 -24.05 -5.16
CA CYS A 517 -28.21 -25.04 -4.35
C CYS A 517 -29.17 -26.09 -3.79
N ARG A 518 -30.42 -25.73 -3.48
CA ARG A 518 -31.46 -26.67 -3.02
C ARG A 518 -31.83 -27.66 -4.12
N GLN A 519 -32.00 -27.20 -5.35
CA GLN A 519 -32.24 -28.08 -6.51
C GLN A 519 -31.07 -29.05 -6.74
N ILE A 520 -29.83 -28.56 -6.71
CA ILE A 520 -28.63 -29.40 -6.88
C ILE A 520 -28.49 -30.40 -5.71
N SER A 521 -28.95 -30.04 -4.50
CA SER A 521 -28.84 -30.92 -3.33
C SER A 521 -29.67 -32.21 -3.42
N ALA A 522 -30.63 -32.29 -4.34
CA ALA A 522 -31.37 -33.52 -4.63
C ALA A 522 -30.45 -34.62 -5.20
N GLU A 523 -29.43 -34.25 -5.97
CA GLU A 523 -28.51 -35.18 -6.63
C GLU A 523 -27.14 -35.25 -5.95
N TYR A 524 -26.73 -34.20 -5.22
CA TYR A 524 -25.39 -34.09 -4.64
C TYR A 524 -25.41 -33.74 -3.16
N LYS A 525 -24.55 -34.40 -2.37
CA LYS A 525 -24.34 -34.06 -0.96
C LYS A 525 -23.51 -32.79 -0.81
N ILE A 526 -24.17 -31.63 -0.89
CA ILE A 526 -23.53 -30.30 -0.79
C ILE A 526 -23.12 -30.02 0.66
N THR A 527 -21.87 -29.62 0.86
CA THR A 527 -21.33 -29.27 2.20
C THR A 527 -20.83 -27.84 2.30
N ARG A 528 -20.49 -27.20 1.19
CA ARG A 528 -20.11 -25.79 1.13
C ARG A 528 -20.67 -25.14 -0.12
N ARG A 529 -20.99 -23.86 0.04
CA ARG A 529 -21.54 -22.98 -0.99
C ARG A 529 -20.65 -21.75 -1.08
N PHE A 530 -20.26 -21.34 -2.28
CA PHE A 530 -19.46 -20.13 -2.45
C PHE A 530 -19.87 -19.34 -3.69
N ILE A 531 -19.71 -18.03 -3.63
CA ILE A 531 -19.93 -17.12 -4.76
C ILE A 531 -18.65 -16.33 -4.97
N VAL A 532 -18.18 -16.28 -6.21
CA VAL A 532 -17.11 -15.39 -6.64
C VAL A 532 -17.73 -14.12 -7.20
N ALA A 533 -17.66 -13.03 -6.45
CA ALA A 533 -18.16 -11.73 -6.84
C ALA A 533 -17.07 -10.92 -7.55
N LEU A 534 -17.25 -10.66 -8.85
CA LEU A 534 -16.31 -9.88 -9.66
C LEU A 534 -16.55 -8.37 -9.55
N LYS A 535 -17.73 -7.96 -9.08
CA LYS A 535 -18.11 -6.58 -8.74
C LYS A 535 -18.45 -6.45 -7.25
N ASP A 536 -18.94 -5.27 -6.87
CA ASP A 536 -19.30 -4.96 -5.50
C ASP A 536 -20.38 -5.88 -4.93
N VAL A 537 -20.36 -6.00 -3.61
CA VAL A 537 -21.28 -6.84 -2.84
C VAL A 537 -21.97 -5.94 -1.82
N GLU A 538 -23.29 -5.90 -1.89
CA GLU A 538 -24.12 -5.10 -0.98
C GLU A 538 -23.94 -5.54 0.47
N ILE A 539 -24.12 -4.61 1.41
CA ILE A 539 -23.95 -4.90 2.85
C ILE A 539 -24.97 -5.95 3.27
N ASP A 540 -26.24 -5.77 2.88
CA ASP A 540 -27.32 -6.69 3.21
C ASP A 540 -27.11 -8.07 2.57
N ALA A 541 -26.55 -8.12 1.35
CA ALA A 541 -26.17 -9.37 0.70
C ALA A 541 -25.06 -10.12 1.47
N LYS A 542 -24.08 -9.41 2.05
CA LYS A 542 -23.04 -10.03 2.89
C LYS A 542 -23.61 -10.62 4.17
N ILE A 543 -24.56 -9.93 4.78
CA ILE A 543 -25.24 -10.39 6.00
C ILE A 543 -26.04 -11.66 5.69
N LEU A 544 -26.89 -11.61 4.67
CA LEU A 544 -27.71 -12.74 4.24
C LEU A 544 -26.86 -13.96 3.84
N ALA A 545 -25.78 -13.74 3.09
CA ALA A 545 -24.88 -14.84 2.71
C ALA A 545 -24.24 -15.50 3.93
N LYS A 546 -23.88 -14.72 4.96
CA LYS A 546 -23.33 -15.26 6.21
C LYS A 546 -24.36 -16.13 6.94
N GLU A 547 -25.60 -15.69 7.03
CA GLU A 547 -26.71 -16.45 7.62
C GLU A 547 -26.96 -17.77 6.87
N ARG A 548 -26.94 -17.72 5.53
CA ARG A 548 -27.09 -18.88 4.65
C ARG A 548 -25.82 -19.73 4.52
N LYS A 549 -24.77 -19.42 5.28
CA LYS A 549 -23.45 -20.11 5.25
C LYS A 549 -22.80 -20.14 3.86
N ILE A 550 -23.05 -19.13 3.03
CA ILE A 550 -22.45 -18.94 1.72
C ILE A 550 -21.16 -18.13 1.87
N TRP A 551 -20.07 -18.68 1.34
CA TRP A 551 -18.79 -17.99 1.34
C TRP A 551 -18.67 -17.07 0.12
N ILE A 552 -18.67 -15.76 0.35
CA ILE A 552 -18.42 -14.78 -0.71
C ILE A 552 -16.91 -14.53 -0.84
N LEU A 553 -16.39 -14.81 -2.03
CA LEU A 553 -15.05 -14.47 -2.50
C LEU A 553 -15.15 -13.20 -3.34
N THR A 554 -14.63 -12.08 -2.85
CA THR A 554 -14.56 -10.85 -3.68
C THR A 554 -13.44 -10.95 -4.70
N LEU A 555 -13.42 -10.11 -5.74
CA LEU A 555 -12.33 -10.07 -6.72
C LEU A 555 -10.94 -9.97 -6.07
N LYS A 556 -10.80 -9.19 -4.99
CA LYS A 556 -9.57 -9.11 -4.18
C LYS A 556 -9.16 -10.47 -3.57
N ASP A 557 -10.13 -11.25 -3.07
CA ASP A 557 -9.85 -12.58 -2.50
C ASP A 557 -9.47 -13.58 -3.60
N LEU A 558 -10.15 -13.52 -4.75
CA LEU A 558 -9.83 -14.34 -5.91
C LEU A 558 -8.41 -14.05 -6.40
N ASN A 559 -8.05 -12.79 -6.57
CA ASN A 559 -6.72 -12.38 -7.01
C ASN A 559 -5.62 -12.75 -6.01
N PHE A 560 -5.91 -12.68 -4.71
CA PHE A 560 -5.01 -13.20 -3.68
C PHE A 560 -4.80 -14.72 -3.84
N LEU A 561 -5.85 -15.50 -4.08
CA LEU A 561 -5.74 -16.95 -4.29
C LEU A 561 -5.00 -17.29 -5.59
N LEU A 562 -5.28 -16.59 -6.69
CA LEU A 562 -4.56 -16.78 -7.96
C LEU A 562 -3.06 -16.52 -7.77
N GLU A 563 -2.70 -15.40 -7.15
CA GLU A 563 -1.31 -15.07 -6.82
C GLU A 563 -0.68 -16.14 -5.91
N PHE A 564 -1.42 -16.60 -4.90
CA PHE A 564 -0.98 -17.67 -4.01
C PHE A 564 -0.66 -18.96 -4.77
N TYR A 565 -1.30 -19.25 -5.91
CA TYR A 565 -1.00 -20.40 -6.75
C TYR A 565 -0.16 -20.06 -8.00
N ASN A 566 0.50 -18.89 -8.02
CA ASN A 566 1.32 -18.40 -9.14
C ASN A 566 0.54 -18.31 -10.48
N LYS A 567 -0.77 -18.09 -10.42
CA LYS A 567 -1.63 -17.84 -11.58
C LYS A 567 -1.81 -16.33 -11.79
N PRO A 568 -1.92 -15.84 -13.03
CA PRO A 568 -2.16 -14.42 -13.29
C PRO A 568 -3.45 -13.93 -12.61
N LYS A 569 -3.46 -12.66 -12.19
CA LYS A 569 -4.65 -12.01 -11.61
C LYS A 569 -5.73 -11.78 -12.67
N VAL A 570 -6.98 -11.72 -12.23
CA VAL A 570 -8.13 -11.32 -13.05
C VAL A 570 -8.25 -9.80 -13.00
N VAL A 571 -8.29 -9.18 -14.17
CA VAL A 571 -8.50 -7.74 -14.35
C VAL A 571 -9.94 -7.53 -14.79
N MET A 572 -10.74 -6.86 -13.97
CA MET A 572 -12.12 -6.49 -14.27
C MET A 572 -12.30 -5.00 -13.97
N PHE A 573 -13.21 -4.35 -14.69
CA PHE A 573 -13.45 -2.91 -14.64
C PHE A 573 -14.91 -2.58 -14.36
#